data_AF-A0A963NL64-F1
#
_entry.id   AF-A0A963NL64-F1
#
_cell.length_a   1.000
_cell.length_b   1.000
_cell.length_c   1.000
_cell.angle_alpha   90.00
_cell.angle_beta   90.00
_cell.angle_gamma   90.00
#
_symmetry.space_group_name_H-M   'P 1'
#
loop_
_entity.id
_entity.type
_entity.pdbx_description
1 polymer ?
#
loop_
_entity_poly.entity_id
_entity_poly.type
_entity_poly.pdbx_seq_one_letter_code
_entity_poly.pdbx_strand_id
1 'polypeptide(L)'
;MSRQIFINLPVSDLVRSVAFFEALGFSKNPQFSSDAGACIVVSDAISIMLLTHARFKDFTPKAVCDTRDAVEVLFSLSCESRSEVDELVRKALAAGGSTYDEPQDLGFMYSHSFVDLDGHGWGVLHMSAKRQATGGA
;
A
#
# COMPACT_ATOMS: atom_id res chain seq x y z
N MET A 1 2.25 18.61 17.07
CA MET A 1 1.72 17.36 16.50
C MET A 1 2.53 17.00 15.27
N SER A 2 2.91 15.73 15.12
CA SER A 2 3.36 15.20 13.83
C SER A 2 2.18 15.19 12.86
N ARG A 3 2.45 15.42 11.56
CA ARG A 3 1.42 15.27 10.51
C ARG A 3 1.20 13.79 10.25
N GLN A 4 -0.05 13.40 10.03
CA GLN A 4 -0.45 12.06 9.62
C GLN A 4 -0.91 12.08 8.16
N ILE A 5 -0.82 10.94 7.47
CA ILE A 5 -1.35 10.75 6.14
C ILE A 5 -2.50 9.73 6.16
N PHE A 6 -3.61 10.10 5.53
CA PHE A 6 -4.74 9.23 5.26
C PHE A 6 -4.88 9.10 3.75
N ILE A 7 -4.73 7.88 3.25
CA ILE A 7 -4.77 7.58 1.81
C ILE A 7 -6.15 6.98 1.51
N ASN A 8 -6.99 7.73 0.79
CA ASN A 8 -8.27 7.21 0.33
C ASN A 8 -8.05 6.35 -0.93
N LEU A 9 -8.49 5.09 -0.90
CA LEU A 9 -8.43 4.18 -2.04
C LEU A 9 -9.83 3.70 -2.42
N PRO A 10 -10.21 3.82 -3.70
CA PRO A 10 -11.43 3.21 -4.20
C PRO A 10 -11.23 1.70 -4.33
N VAL A 11 -12.16 0.93 -3.78
CA VAL A 11 -12.17 -0.53 -3.84
C VAL A 11 -13.50 -1.07 -4.37
N SER A 12 -13.44 -2.15 -5.13
CA SER A 12 -14.58 -2.82 -5.75
C SER A 12 -15.35 -3.72 -4.77
N ASP A 13 -14.63 -4.35 -3.83
CA ASP A 13 -15.18 -5.18 -2.76
C ASP A 13 -14.49 -4.84 -1.43
N LEU A 14 -15.22 -4.16 -0.55
CA LEU A 14 -14.69 -3.68 0.72
C LEU A 14 -14.29 -4.83 1.66
N VAL A 15 -15.07 -5.91 1.70
CA VAL A 15 -14.81 -7.04 2.60
C VAL A 15 -13.53 -7.77 2.16
N ARG A 16 -13.39 -8.04 0.86
CA ARG A 16 -12.19 -8.67 0.31
C ARG A 16 -10.96 -7.80 0.47
N SER A 17 -11.09 -6.49 0.28
CA SER A 17 -9.98 -5.55 0.44
C SER A 17 -9.51 -5.48 1.89
N VAL A 18 -10.43 -5.41 2.86
CA VAL A 18 -10.09 -5.47 4.29
C VAL A 18 -9.34 -6.76 4.59
N ALA A 19 -9.86 -7.92 4.17
CA ALA A 19 -9.21 -9.21 4.40
C ALA A 19 -7.79 -9.27 3.77
N PHE A 20 -7.61 -8.67 2.59
CA PHE A 20 -6.29 -8.56 1.95
C PHE A 20 -5.31 -7.80 2.84
N PHE A 21 -5.63 -6.56 3.24
CA PHE A 21 -4.70 -5.76 4.07
C PHE A 21 -4.50 -6.36 5.47
N GLU A 22 -5.50 -7.04 6.04
CA GLU A 22 -5.34 -7.80 7.28
C GLU A 22 -4.37 -8.98 7.11
N ALA A 23 -4.41 -9.70 5.97
CA ALA A 23 -3.49 -10.78 5.66
C ALA A 23 -2.02 -10.31 5.53
N LEU A 24 -1.80 -9.05 5.13
CA LEU A 24 -0.47 -8.43 5.12
C LEU A 24 0.05 -8.20 6.55
N GLY A 25 -0.83 -8.17 7.55
CA GLY A 25 -0.52 -7.93 8.96
C GLY A 25 -0.94 -6.55 9.47
N PHE A 26 -1.65 -5.78 8.66
CA PHE A 26 -2.21 -4.49 9.08
C PHE A 26 -3.53 -4.68 9.83
N SER A 27 -3.93 -3.70 10.63
CA SER A 27 -5.12 -3.80 11.48
C SER A 27 -6.20 -2.84 11.04
N LYS A 28 -7.44 -3.32 11.00
CA LYS A 28 -8.61 -2.46 10.82
C LYS A 28 -8.92 -1.68 12.10
N ASN A 29 -9.15 -0.37 11.99
CA ASN A 29 -9.68 0.45 13.07
C ASN A 29 -11.22 0.46 13.02
N PRO A 30 -11.92 -0.21 13.97
CA PRO A 30 -13.38 -0.34 13.94
C PRO A 30 -14.10 0.99 14.18
N GLN A 31 -13.47 1.97 14.88
CA GLN A 31 -14.10 3.26 15.17
C GLN A 31 -14.23 4.15 13.92
N PHE A 32 -13.37 3.94 12.92
CA PHE A 32 -13.38 4.66 11.66
C PHE A 32 -13.77 3.75 10.48
N SER A 33 -14.57 2.71 10.75
CA SER A 33 -15.04 1.76 9.75
C SER A 33 -16.56 1.65 9.75
N SER A 34 -17.12 1.46 8.56
CA SER A 34 -18.55 1.30 8.28
C SER A 34 -18.74 0.43 7.04
N ASP A 35 -19.99 0.25 6.61
CA ASP A 35 -20.30 -0.51 5.38
C ASP A 35 -19.84 0.22 4.10
N ALA A 36 -19.62 1.54 4.17
CA ALA A 36 -19.20 2.35 3.04
C ALA A 36 -17.67 2.52 2.93
N GLY A 37 -16.92 2.12 3.96
CA GLY A 37 -15.47 2.20 3.98
C GLY A 37 -14.83 1.74 5.29
N ALA A 38 -13.57 1.34 5.23
CA ALA A 38 -12.80 0.81 6.35
C ALA A 38 -11.44 1.51 6.47
N CYS A 39 -11.02 1.78 7.71
CA CYS A 39 -9.73 2.36 8.02
C CYS A 39 -8.72 1.26 8.38
N ILE A 40 -7.66 1.11 7.59
CA ILE A 40 -6.55 0.19 7.85
C ILE A 40 -5.38 1.01 8.40
N VAL A 41 -4.90 0.62 9.58
CA VAL A 41 -3.77 1.25 10.26
C VAL A 41 -2.48 0.55 9.84
N VAL A 42 -1.61 1.29 9.17
CA VAL A 42 -0.28 0.83 8.76
C VAL A 42 0.75 1.20 9.83
N SER A 43 0.64 2.39 10.41
CA SER A 43 1.43 2.86 11.54
C SER A 43 0.72 4.01 12.25
N ASP A 44 1.31 4.54 13.33
CA ASP A 44 0.81 5.74 14.03
C ASP A 44 0.73 6.99 13.13
N ALA A 45 1.40 6.99 11.98
CA ALA A 45 1.45 8.12 11.05
C ALA A 45 0.73 7.87 9.72
N ILE A 46 0.42 6.60 9.39
CA ILE A 46 -0.09 6.21 8.07
C ILE A 46 -1.34 5.36 8.23
N SER A 47 -2.42 5.77 7.56
CA SER A 47 -3.66 5.00 7.48
C SER A 47 -4.18 4.96 6.04
N ILE A 48 -4.77 3.84 5.67
CA ILE A 48 -5.41 3.63 4.38
C ILE A 48 -6.91 3.57 4.61
N MET A 49 -7.66 4.46 3.97
CA MET A 49 -9.11 4.47 3.95
C MET A 49 -9.59 3.74 2.70
N LEU A 50 -9.97 2.48 2.84
CA LEU A 50 -10.60 1.70 1.77
C LEU A 50 -12.05 2.15 1.64
N LEU A 51 -12.44 2.65 0.49
CA LEU A 51 -13.77 3.23 0.26
C LEU A 51 -14.45 2.54 -0.91
N THR A 52 -15.74 2.25 -0.77
CA THR A 52 -16.56 1.87 -1.93
C THR A 52 -16.51 2.99 -2.98
N HIS A 53 -16.62 2.65 -4.28
CA HIS A 53 -16.59 3.66 -5.35
C HIS A 53 -17.64 4.76 -5.17
N ALA A 54 -18.81 4.42 -4.64
CA ALA A 54 -19.86 5.39 -4.32
C ALA A 54 -19.37 6.41 -3.28
N ARG A 55 -18.82 5.92 -2.16
CA ARG A 55 -18.28 6.77 -1.09
C ARG A 55 -17.06 7.59 -1.55
N PHE A 56 -16.20 7.01 -2.36
CA PHE A 56 -15.01 7.71 -2.89
C PHE A 56 -15.41 8.93 -3.72
N LYS A 57 -16.49 8.84 -4.52
CA LYS A 57 -17.01 9.95 -5.33
C LYS A 57 -17.58 11.10 -4.52
N ASP A 58 -17.91 10.91 -3.24
CA ASP A 58 -18.29 12.03 -2.37
C ASP A 58 -17.13 13.03 -2.18
N PHE A 59 -15.88 12.58 -2.38
CA PHE A 59 -14.68 13.39 -2.18
C PHE A 59 -14.15 14.06 -3.45
N THR A 60 -14.66 13.70 -4.63
CA THR A 60 -14.14 14.22 -5.89
C THR A 60 -15.18 14.19 -7.02
N PRO A 61 -15.27 15.25 -7.84
CA PRO A 61 -16.11 15.25 -9.03
C PRO A 61 -15.45 14.53 -10.22
N LYS A 62 -14.17 14.12 -10.11
CA LYS A 62 -13.45 13.45 -11.19
C LYS A 62 -13.88 11.99 -11.34
N ALA A 63 -13.66 11.43 -12.52
CA ALA A 63 -13.75 9.99 -12.71
C ALA A 63 -12.74 9.28 -11.80
N VAL A 64 -13.15 8.13 -11.26
CA VAL A 64 -12.24 7.21 -10.56
C VAL A 64 -11.34 6.56 -11.60
N CYS A 65 -10.03 6.49 -11.34
CA CYS A 65 -9.07 5.85 -12.23
C CYS A 65 -9.42 4.36 -12.43
N ASP A 66 -9.39 3.90 -13.68
CA ASP A 66 -9.50 2.47 -14.00
C ASP A 66 -8.09 1.86 -14.03
N THR A 67 -7.74 1.17 -12.97
CA THR A 67 -6.39 0.60 -12.72
C THR A 67 -6.01 -0.51 -13.70
N ARG A 68 -6.96 -1.00 -14.51
CA ARG A 68 -6.68 -1.95 -15.60
C ARG A 68 -6.00 -1.28 -16.79
N ASP A 69 -6.24 0.01 -16.97
CA ASP A 69 -5.79 0.78 -18.13
C ASP A 69 -4.77 1.88 -17.76
N ALA A 70 -4.79 2.37 -16.51
CA ALA A 70 -3.98 3.49 -16.09
C ALA A 70 -3.47 3.38 -14.65
N VAL A 71 -2.33 4.01 -14.38
CA VAL A 71 -1.77 4.16 -13.04
C VAL A 71 -1.84 5.64 -12.63
N GLU A 72 -2.64 5.96 -11.62
CA GLU A 72 -2.72 7.34 -11.08
C GLU A 72 -1.63 7.60 -10.03
N VAL A 73 -1.32 6.61 -9.20
CA VAL A 73 -0.37 6.72 -8.09
C VAL A 73 0.32 5.37 -7.84
N LEU A 74 1.53 5.43 -7.31
CA LEU A 74 2.25 4.29 -6.75
C LEU A 74 2.67 4.62 -5.32
N PHE A 75 2.56 3.65 -4.41
CA PHE A 75 2.95 3.81 -3.02
C PHE A 75 4.34 3.23 -2.79
N SER A 76 5.04 3.71 -1.77
CA SER A 76 6.33 3.16 -1.33
C SER A 76 6.38 3.14 0.18
N LEU A 77 6.41 1.94 0.75
CA LEU A 77 6.43 1.70 2.19
C LEU A 77 7.82 1.24 2.63
N SER A 78 8.36 1.89 3.65
CA SER A 78 9.62 1.46 4.25
C SER A 78 9.43 0.24 5.13
N CYS A 79 10.35 -0.72 5.03
CA CYS A 79 10.45 -1.91 5.85
C CYS A 79 11.70 -1.86 6.73
N GLU A 80 11.60 -2.47 7.91
CA GLU A 80 12.66 -2.62 8.90
C GLU A 80 13.77 -3.57 8.42
N SER A 81 13.46 -4.50 7.51
CA SER A 81 14.42 -5.49 7.01
C SER A 81 14.15 -5.93 5.57
N ARG A 82 15.17 -6.55 4.94
CA ARG A 82 15.01 -7.21 3.65
C ARG A 82 14.01 -8.37 3.70
N SER A 83 14.03 -9.14 4.79
CA SER A 83 13.07 -10.24 4.99
C SER A 83 11.63 -9.75 5.11
N GLU A 84 11.40 -8.55 5.65
CA GLU A 84 10.05 -7.98 5.72
C GLU A 84 9.54 -7.58 4.33
N VAL A 85 10.42 -7.07 3.45
CA VAL A 85 10.08 -6.82 2.04
C VAL A 85 9.57 -8.10 1.39
N ASP A 86 10.34 -9.19 1.52
CA ASP A 86 9.97 -10.49 0.94
C ASP A 86 8.66 -11.04 1.53
N GLU A 87 8.49 -10.92 2.85
CA GLU A 87 7.32 -11.44 3.55
C GLU A 87 6.04 -10.67 3.19
N LEU A 88 6.11 -9.34 3.05
CA LEU A 88 4.96 -8.54 2.62
C LEU A 88 4.52 -8.89 1.21
N VAL A 89 5.46 -9.01 0.25
CA VAL A 89 5.11 -9.40 -1.11
C VAL A 89 4.56 -10.82 -1.14
N ARG A 90 5.20 -11.77 -0.44
CA ARG A 90 4.72 -13.15 -0.36
C ARG A 90 3.29 -13.24 0.19
N LYS A 91 2.97 -12.47 1.25
CA LYS A 91 1.61 -12.39 1.81
C LYS A 91 0.63 -11.76 0.84
N ALA A 92 1.01 -10.69 0.15
CA ALA A 92 0.16 -10.05 -0.86
C ALA A 92 -0.20 -11.02 -1.99
N LEU A 93 0.77 -11.74 -2.52
CA LEU A 93 0.54 -12.76 -3.55
C LEU A 93 -0.36 -13.90 -3.03
N ALA A 94 -0.11 -14.39 -1.81
CA ALA A 94 -0.94 -15.42 -1.19
C ALA A 94 -2.38 -14.97 -0.92
N ALA A 95 -2.59 -13.67 -0.69
CA ALA A 95 -3.91 -13.06 -0.49
C ALA A 95 -4.65 -12.72 -1.80
N GLY A 96 -4.05 -13.05 -2.96
CA GLY A 96 -4.66 -12.87 -4.29
C GLY A 96 -4.23 -11.59 -5.02
N GLY A 97 -3.27 -10.84 -4.48
CA GLY A 97 -2.59 -9.79 -5.22
C GLY A 97 -1.66 -10.35 -6.30
N SER A 98 -1.05 -9.46 -7.08
CA SER A 98 -0.08 -9.82 -8.12
C SER A 98 1.22 -9.01 -7.96
N THR A 99 2.19 -9.24 -8.84
CA THR A 99 3.40 -8.42 -8.94
C THR A 99 3.81 -8.28 -10.40
N TYR A 100 4.47 -7.18 -10.75
CA TYR A 100 4.96 -6.92 -12.10
C TYR A 100 6.44 -7.29 -12.28
N ASP A 101 7.20 -7.33 -11.20
CA ASP A 101 8.64 -7.36 -11.21
C ASP A 101 9.20 -8.44 -10.27
N GLU A 102 10.50 -8.67 -10.35
CA GLU A 102 11.25 -9.48 -9.39
C GLU A 102 11.89 -8.55 -8.35
N PRO A 103 12.29 -9.05 -7.16
CA PRO A 103 13.00 -8.22 -6.18
C PRO A 103 14.25 -7.57 -6.76
N GLN A 104 14.46 -6.30 -6.42
CA GLN A 104 15.64 -5.53 -6.80
C GLN A 104 16.57 -5.35 -5.60
N ASP A 105 17.83 -5.75 -5.77
CA ASP A 105 18.90 -5.54 -4.79
C ASP A 105 19.97 -4.60 -5.34
N LEU A 106 19.98 -3.36 -4.85
CA LEU A 106 21.00 -2.35 -5.15
C LEU A 106 22.11 -2.30 -4.08
N GLY A 107 22.19 -3.29 -3.19
CA GLY A 107 23.07 -3.33 -2.03
C GLY A 107 22.60 -2.41 -0.91
N PHE A 108 22.52 -1.10 -1.15
CA PHE A 108 22.08 -0.12 -0.15
C PHE A 108 20.56 -0.08 0.03
N MET A 109 19.81 -0.50 -0.99
CA MET A 109 18.36 -0.61 -1.02
C MET A 109 18.00 -2.01 -1.50
N TYR A 110 17.06 -2.64 -0.80
CA TYR A 110 16.40 -3.85 -1.26
C TYR A 110 14.91 -3.55 -1.38
N SER A 111 14.32 -3.77 -2.54
CA SER A 111 12.94 -3.40 -2.81
C SER A 111 12.25 -4.41 -3.69
N HIS A 112 10.94 -4.50 -3.52
CA HIS A 112 10.07 -5.26 -4.42
C HIS A 112 8.70 -4.58 -4.42
N SER A 113 7.74 -5.13 -5.14
CA SER A 113 6.42 -4.54 -5.29
C SER A 113 5.34 -5.61 -5.37
N PHE A 114 4.13 -5.19 -5.04
CA PHE A 114 2.92 -5.96 -5.29
C PHE A 114 1.80 -5.03 -5.76
N VAL A 115 0.76 -5.62 -6.31
CA VAL A 115 -0.47 -4.98 -6.74
C VAL A 115 -1.60 -5.57 -5.92
N ASP A 116 -2.43 -4.72 -5.33
CA ASP A 116 -3.58 -5.18 -4.55
C ASP A 116 -4.74 -5.65 -5.44
N LEU A 117 -5.84 -6.07 -4.80
CA LEU A 117 -7.00 -6.65 -5.49
C LEU A 117 -7.69 -5.68 -6.46
N ASP A 118 -7.50 -4.37 -6.27
CA ASP A 118 -8.10 -3.31 -7.06
C ASP A 118 -7.09 -2.65 -8.00
N GLY A 119 -5.90 -3.23 -8.16
CA GLY A 119 -4.91 -2.78 -9.14
C GLY A 119 -4.00 -1.65 -8.65
N HIS A 120 -4.04 -1.27 -7.37
CA HIS A 120 -3.17 -0.22 -6.85
C HIS A 120 -1.76 -0.79 -6.61
N GLY A 121 -0.73 -0.09 -7.08
CA GLY A 121 0.66 -0.52 -6.98
C GLY A 121 1.34 -0.10 -5.69
N TRP A 122 1.98 -1.06 -5.02
CA TRP A 122 2.66 -0.91 -3.74
C TRP A 122 4.11 -1.35 -3.83
N GLY A 123 5.04 -0.41 -3.78
CA GLY A 123 6.45 -0.69 -3.51
C GLY A 123 6.71 -0.88 -2.02
N VAL A 124 7.53 -1.85 -1.67
CA VAL A 124 8.06 -2.07 -0.31
C VAL A 124 9.57 -2.09 -0.38
N LEU A 125 10.23 -1.38 0.53
CA LEU A 125 11.68 -1.19 0.45
C LEU A 125 12.34 -1.13 1.82
N HIS A 126 13.50 -1.76 1.92
CA HIS A 126 14.41 -1.61 3.04
C HIS A 126 15.65 -0.83 2.62
N MET A 127 15.97 0.23 3.36
CA MET A 127 17.18 1.03 3.18
C MET A 127 18.18 0.68 4.27
N SER A 128 19.34 0.17 3.89
CA SER A 128 20.43 -0.01 4.86
C SER A 128 21.00 1.36 5.27
N ALA A 129 21.37 1.51 6.54
CA ALA A 129 21.97 2.75 7.05
C ALA A 129 23.28 3.16 6.32
N LYS A 130 23.89 2.27 5.53
CA LYS A 130 25.04 2.57 4.68
C LYS A 130 24.61 3.25 3.38
N ARG A 131 23.97 4.41 3.48
CA ARG A 131 24.08 5.41 2.41
C ARG A 131 25.47 6.04 2.54
N GLN A 132 26.50 5.41 1.96
CA GLN A 132 27.74 6.15 1.72
C GLN A 132 27.33 7.30 0.80
N ALA A 133 27.46 8.53 1.30
CA ALA A 133 27.36 9.71 0.49
C ALA A 133 28.39 9.57 -0.63
N THR A 134 27.95 9.19 -1.83
CA THR A 134 28.73 9.43 -3.03
C THR A 134 28.83 10.94 -3.15
N GLY A 135 29.98 11.46 -2.74
CA GLY A 135 30.37 12.83 -3.01
C GLY A 135 30.31 13.07 -4.51
N GLY A 136 29.53 14.08 -4.89
CA GLY A 136 29.66 14.77 -6.16
C GLY A 136 30.26 16.13 -5.88
N ALA A 137 31.46 16.34 -6.41
CA ALA A 137 32.12 17.64 -6.51
C ALA A 137 31.34 18.58 -7.44
#